data_AF-A0AAW2F8K3-F1
#
_entry.id   AF-A0AAW2F8K3-F1
#
_cell.length_a   1.000
_cell.length_b   1.000
_cell.length_c   1.000
_cell.angle_alpha   90.00
_cell.angle_beta   90.00
_cell.angle_gamma   90.00
#
_symmetry.space_group_name_H-M   'P 1'
#
loop_
_entity.id
_entity.type
_entity.pdbx_description
1 polymer ?
#
loop_
_entity_poly.entity_id
_entity_poly.type
_entity_poly.pdbx_seq_one_letter_code
_entity_poly.pdbx_strand_id
1 'polypeptide(L)' 'MIKFRKGGINRTAVAGTIAAPSAHSGQATSAGVATGPGVIALPTIEDIHLPPRYRRRPIDQQEIEYINRGGPE' A
#
# COMPACT_ATOMS: atom_id res chain seq x y z
N MET A 1 -45.86 -8.23 -10.43
CA MET A 1 -45.31 -7.07 -9.69
C MET A 1 -44.55 -7.58 -8.47
N ILE A 2 -43.26 -7.26 -8.34
CA ILE A 2 -42.45 -7.66 -7.19
C ILE A 2 -42.51 -6.54 -6.13
N LYS A 3 -42.59 -6.90 -4.84
CA LYS A 3 -42.55 -5.97 -3.70
C LYS A 3 -41.32 -6.25 -2.84
N PHE A 4 -40.52 -5.22 -2.56
CA PHE A 4 -39.32 -5.30 -1.74
C PHE A 4 -39.62 -5.13 -0.25
N ARG A 5 -38.92 -5.86 0.62
CA ARG A 5 -39.00 -5.68 2.07
C ARG A 5 -38.17 -4.44 2.48
N LYS A 6 -38.77 -3.57 3.29
CA LYS A 6 -38.11 -2.41 3.92
C LYS A 6 -37.16 -2.91 5.00
N GLY A 7 -35.85 -2.87 4.73
CA GLY A 7 -34.81 -3.26 5.68
C GLY A 7 -34.77 -2.31 6.88
N GLY A 8 -35.14 -2.79 8.06
CA GLY A 8 -34.88 -2.11 9.34
C GLY A 8 -33.40 -2.24 9.70
N ILE A 9 -32.72 -1.11 9.85
CA ILE A 9 -31.29 -1.06 10.16
C ILE A 9 -31.12 -1.10 11.69
N ASN A 10 -31.25 -2.27 12.30
CA ASN A 10 -30.65 -2.50 13.62
C ASN A 10 -29.24 -3.07 13.38
N ARG A 11 -28.26 -2.18 13.15
CA ARG A 11 -26.84 -2.53 13.14
C ARG A 11 -26.37 -2.69 14.58
N THR A 12 -26.61 -3.86 15.14
CA THR A 12 -25.84 -4.41 16.26
C THR A 12 -25.20 -5.71 15.77
N ALA A 13 -23.89 -5.82 16.01
CA ALA A 13 -22.92 -6.80 15.50
C ALA A 13 -22.44 -6.49 14.06
N VAL A 14 -21.15 -6.33 13.76
CA VAL A 14 -19.93 -6.88 14.34
C VAL A 14 -18.87 -5.79 14.41
N ALA A 15 -18.17 -5.72 15.54
CA ALA A 15 -16.90 -5.01 15.66
C ALA A 15 -15.90 -5.63 14.66
N GLY A 16 -15.88 -5.09 13.45
CA GLY A 16 -14.80 -5.32 12.51
C GLY A 16 -13.57 -4.67 13.11
N THR A 17 -12.63 -5.50 13.54
CA THR A 17 -11.25 -5.13 13.83
C THR A 17 -10.73 -4.21 12.73
N ILE A 18 -10.79 -2.90 12.96
CA ILE A 18 -9.94 -1.94 12.28
C ILE A 18 -8.55 -2.33 12.74
N ALA A 19 -7.78 -3.00 11.87
CA ALA A 19 -6.37 -3.20 12.11
C ALA A 19 -5.80 -1.81 12.35
N ALA A 20 -5.37 -1.54 13.58
CA ALA A 20 -4.75 -0.28 13.93
C ALA A 20 -3.57 -0.08 12.99
N PRO A 21 -3.40 1.11 12.38
CA PRO A 21 -2.15 1.39 11.70
C PRO A 21 -1.03 1.20 12.72
N SER A 22 -0.12 0.26 12.46
CA SER A 22 1.03 0.02 13.33
C SER A 22 1.74 1.35 13.53
N ALA A 23 1.71 1.87 14.75
CA ALA A 23 2.36 3.10 15.14
C ALA A 23 3.89 2.88 15.17
N HIS A 24 4.51 2.79 14.00
CA HIS A 24 5.93 3.04 13.87
C HIS A 24 6.08 4.53 13.60
N SER A 25 6.51 5.25 14.62
CA SER A 25 6.93 6.65 14.55
C SER A 25 8.25 6.75 13.76
N GLY A 26 8.19 6.45 12.47
CA GLY A 26 9.22 6.76 11.50
C GLY A 26 8.58 7.67 10.48
N GLN A 27 8.87 8.97 10.56
CA GLN A 27 8.38 9.95 9.61
C GLN A 27 9.09 9.70 8.26
N ALA A 28 8.59 8.74 7.48
CA ALA A 28 9.05 8.49 6.12
C ALA A 28 8.48 9.59 5.21
N THR A 29 9.18 10.71 5.14
CA THR A 29 8.94 11.71 4.08
C THR A 29 9.54 11.19 2.79
N SER A 30 8.74 10.49 1.98
CA SER A 30 9.06 10.26 0.56
C SER A 30 7.85 10.60 -0.29
N ALA A 31 8.01 11.69 -1.03
CA ALA A 31 7.01 12.40 -1.79
C ALA A 31 6.52 11.59 -3.01
N GLY A 32 5.21 11.47 -3.14
CA GLY A 32 4.53 10.93 -4.33
C GLY A 32 3.07 11.35 -4.29
N VAL A 33 2.74 12.43 -4.98
CA VAL A 33 1.45 13.11 -4.93
C VAL A 33 0.35 12.18 -5.42
N ALA A 34 -0.53 11.74 -4.52
CA ALA A 34 -1.80 11.14 -4.88
C ALA A 34 -2.69 12.23 -5.50
N THR A 35 -2.48 12.53 -6.77
CA THR A 35 -3.20 13.62 -7.45
C THR A 35 -4.39 13.05 -8.19
N GLY A 36 -5.53 12.99 -7.50
CA GLY A 36 -6.82 12.61 -8.07
C GLY A 36 -7.95 12.86 -7.06
N PRO A 37 -9.12 13.38 -7.49
CA PRO A 37 -10.27 13.54 -6.59
C PRO A 37 -10.66 12.19 -5.98
N GLY A 38 -10.75 12.11 -4.66
CA GLY A 38 -11.16 10.89 -3.94
C GLY A 38 -10.05 9.86 -3.67
N VAL A 39 -8.77 10.18 -3.90
CA VAL A 39 -7.66 9.27 -3.57
C VAL A 39 -7.14 9.53 -2.15
N ILE A 40 -7.10 8.49 -1.32
CA ILE A 40 -6.46 8.53 0.01
C ILE A 40 -5.01 8.06 -0.16
N ALA A 41 -4.05 8.95 0.09
CA ALA A 41 -2.64 8.58 0.13
C ALA A 41 -2.34 7.79 1.42
N LEU A 42 -1.81 6.58 1.25
CA LEU A 42 -1.27 5.78 2.36
C LEU A 42 0.20 6.13 2.57
N PRO A 43 0.72 6.00 3.81
CA PRO A 43 2.14 6.21 4.07
C PRO A 43 2.99 5.15 3.36
N THR A 44 4.14 5.59 2.84
CA THR A 44 5.17 4.70 2.28
C THR A 44 5.88 3.95 3.42
N ILE A 45 6.17 2.67 3.23
CA ILE A 45 6.84 1.81 4.21
C ILE A 45 8.26 1.50 3.71
N GLU A 46 9.26 1.70 4.55
CA GLU A 46 10.66 1.38 4.25
C GLU A 46 10.95 -0.13 4.30
N ASP A 47 11.91 -0.58 3.49
CA ASP A 47 12.27 -2.00 3.34
C ASP A 47 12.69 -2.68 4.65
N ILE A 48 13.27 -1.93 5.59
CA ILE A 48 13.67 -2.44 6.91
C ILE A 48 12.47 -2.98 7.71
N HIS A 49 11.28 -2.44 7.45
CA HIS A 49 10.03 -2.83 8.10
C HIS A 49 9.28 -3.92 7.31
N LEU A 50 9.70 -4.21 6.08
CA LEU A 50 9.08 -5.25 5.27
C LEU A 50 9.55 -6.65 5.71
N PRO A 51 8.64 -7.65 5.70
CA PRO A 51 9.00 -9.05 5.81
C PRO A 51 10.03 -9.44 4.73
N PRO A 52 10.95 -10.40 5.00
CA PRO A 52 12.03 -10.74 4.07
C PRO A 52 11.59 -11.07 2.64
N ARG A 53 10.40 -11.67 2.47
CA ARG A 53 9.83 -12.02 1.16
C ARG A 53 9.47 -10.82 0.27
N TYR A 54 9.31 -9.63 0.86
CA TYR A 54 8.92 -8.40 0.15
C TYR A 54 10.02 -7.36 0.10
N ARG A 55 11.18 -7.63 0.72
CA ARG A 55 12.32 -6.72 0.63
C ARG A 55 12.85 -6.70 -0.79
N ARG A 56 13.22 -5.52 -1.28
CA ARG A 56 13.85 -5.38 -2.59
C ARG A 56 15.24 -6.03 -2.54
N ARG A 57 15.67 -6.57 -3.68
CA ARG A 57 17.04 -7.05 -3.83
C ARG A 57 17.95 -5.87 -4.15
N PRO A 58 19.19 -5.83 -3.63
CA PRO A 58 20.22 -4.92 -4.13
C PRO A 58 20.40 -5.12 -5.64
N ILE A 59 20.75 -4.05 -6.36
CA ILE A 59 21.05 -4.11 -7.79
C ILE A 59 22.43 -4.73 -7.96
N ASP A 60 22.52 -5.78 -8.78
CA ASP A 60 23.78 -6.46 -9.07
C ASP A 60 24.62 -5.67 -10.11
N GLN A 61 25.94 -5.86 -10.10
CA GLN A 61 26.86 -5.15 -11.00
C GLN A 61 26.51 -5.32 -12.49
N GLN A 62 26.08 -6.52 -12.89
CA GLN A 62 25.63 -6.79 -14.26
C GLN A 62 24.37 -6.00 -14.64
N GLU A 63 23.44 -5.86 -13.70
CA GLU A 63 22.22 -5.08 -13.89
C GLU A 63 22.55 -3.58 -13.98
N ILE A 64 23.48 -3.09 -13.14
CA ILE A 64 23.99 -1.72 -13.22
C ILE A 64 24.57 -1.44 -14.62
N GLU A 65 25.41 -2.34 -15.13
CA GLU A 65 25.99 -2.21 -16.47
C GLU A 65 24.95 -2.27 -17.58
N TYR A 66 23.95 -3.16 -17.46
CA TYR A 66 22.86 -3.28 -18.42
C TYR A 66 22.00 -2.01 -18.48
N ILE A 67 21.69 -1.42 -17.31
CA ILE A 67 20.99 -0.14 -17.20
C ILE A 67 21.82 0.99 -17.82
N ASN A 68 23.12 1.06 -17.49
CA ASN A 68 24.02 2.10 -18.00
C ASN A 68 24.22 2.00 -19.53
N ARG A 69 24.19 0.78 -20.08
CA ARG A 69 24.26 0.53 -21.53
C ARG A 69 22.94 0.84 -22.25
N GLY A 70 21.81 0.79 -21.54
CA GLY A 70 20.49 1.04 -22.11
C GLY A 70 19.77 -0.19 -22.65
N GLY A 71 20.20 -1.40 -22.26
CA GLY A 71 19.56 -2.65 -22.67
C GLY A 71 20.45 -3.58 -23.50
N PRO A 72 19.86 -4.60 -24.15
CA PRO A 72 20.56 -5.54 -25.00
C PRO A 72 20.77 -4.94 -26.41
N GLU A 73 21.83 -5.36 -27.10
CA GLU A 73 22.08 -5.06 -28.52
C GLU A 73 21.09 -5.80 -29.44
#